data_AF-A0A1G5TFD9-F1
#
_entry.id   AF-A0A1G5TFD9-F1
#
_cell.length_a   1.000
_cell.length_b   1.000
_cell.length_c   1.000
_cell.angle_alpha   90.00
_cell.angle_beta   90.00
_cell.angle_gamma   90.00
#
_symmetry.space_group_name_H-M   'P 1'
#
loop_
_entity.id
_entity.type
_entity.pdbx_description
1 polymer ?
#
loop_
_entity_poly.entity_id
_entity_poly.type
_entity_poly.pdbx_seq_one_letter_code
_entity_poly.pdbx_strand_id
1 'polypeptide(L)'
;MDVTADQTLAQELLKDLREAQTKLEAARSEAASLKVLLALRTHQHDQAWQDGRRLAAALEDAEARSEAASVAETVARNHAASAEATAMADERTEAVRTVLGAVLASIGPRALDRRRFQDLIARAGREAPDQGPGAARHAVLLTEARRVLGIAE
;
A
#
# COMPACT_ATOMS: atom_id res chain seq x y z
N MET A 1 -50.66 82.42 -31.16
CA MET A 1 -49.86 81.34 -31.76
C MET A 1 -48.50 81.43 -31.09
N ASP A 2 -48.29 80.66 -30.03
CA ASP A 2 -47.15 80.81 -29.11
C ASP A 2 -45.98 79.93 -29.60
N VAL A 3 -45.36 80.35 -30.70
CA VAL A 3 -44.27 79.63 -31.38
C VAL A 3 -43.06 79.43 -30.47
N THR A 4 -42.88 80.34 -29.51
CA THR A 4 -41.84 80.28 -28.47
C THR A 4 -42.06 79.14 -27.47
N ALA A 5 -43.30 78.92 -27.02
CA ALA A 5 -43.62 77.81 -26.10
C ALA A 5 -43.45 76.43 -26.76
N ASP A 6 -43.79 76.32 -28.05
CA ASP A 6 -43.64 75.10 -28.84
C ASP A 6 -42.15 74.77 -29.11
N GLN A 7 -41.33 75.80 -29.37
CA GLN A 7 -39.88 75.65 -29.51
C GLN A 7 -39.20 75.21 -28.21
N THR A 8 -39.61 75.76 -27.06
CA THR A 8 -39.05 75.33 -25.76
C THR A 8 -39.40 73.89 -25.44
N LEU A 9 -40.63 73.47 -25.72
CA LEU A 9 -41.08 72.09 -25.50
C LEU A 9 -40.34 71.11 -26.41
N ALA A 10 -40.16 71.45 -27.69
CA ALA A 10 -39.36 70.64 -28.61
C ALA A 10 -37.89 70.48 -28.13
N GLN A 11 -37.31 71.54 -27.55
CA GLN A 11 -35.95 71.52 -27.04
C GLN A 11 -35.81 70.69 -25.76
N GLU A 12 -36.80 70.73 -24.86
CA GLU A 12 -36.87 69.86 -23.68
C GLU A 12 -37.01 68.39 -24.07
N LEU A 13 -37.91 68.06 -25.02
CA LEU A 13 -38.06 66.69 -25.51
C LEU A 13 -36.78 66.16 -26.16
N LEU A 14 -36.06 66.98 -26.93
CA LEU A 14 -34.76 66.59 -27.49
C LEU A 14 -33.70 66.37 -26.42
N LYS A 15 -33.73 67.14 -25.33
CA LYS A 15 -32.84 66.94 -24.17
C LYS A 15 -33.17 65.61 -23.47
N ASP A 16 -34.44 65.36 -23.18
CA ASP A 16 -34.90 64.12 -22.53
C ASP A 16 -34.58 62.88 -23.38
N LEU A 17 -34.74 62.97 -24.70
CA LEU A 17 -34.36 61.88 -25.62
C LEU A 17 -32.86 61.60 -25.59
N ARG A 18 -32.01 62.64 -25.54
CA ARG A 18 -30.56 62.46 -25.42
C ARG A 18 -30.18 61.85 -24.07
N GLU A 19 -30.78 62.32 -22.98
CA GLU A 19 -30.57 61.74 -21.66
C GLU A 19 -31.01 60.27 -21.61
N ALA A 20 -32.16 59.94 -22.20
CA ALA A 20 -32.62 58.56 -22.33
C ALA A 20 -31.66 57.70 -23.16
N GLN A 21 -31.12 58.24 -24.26
CA GLN A 21 -30.14 57.55 -25.09
C GLN A 21 -28.85 57.26 -24.32
N THR A 22 -28.31 58.23 -23.57
CA THR A 22 -27.09 58.01 -22.77
C THR A 22 -27.30 56.96 -21.68
N LYS A 23 -28.47 56.96 -21.00
CA LYS A 23 -28.84 55.94 -20.02
C LYS A 23 -28.95 54.55 -20.64
N LEU A 24 -29.51 54.45 -21.85
CA LEU A 24 -29.60 53.20 -22.59
C LEU A 24 -28.21 52.65 -22.96
N GLU A 25 -27.30 53.51 -23.42
CA GLU A 25 -25.93 53.12 -23.75
C GLU A 25 -25.15 52.66 -22.52
N ALA A 26 -25.30 53.35 -21.38
CA ALA A 26 -24.74 52.94 -20.10
C ALA A 26 -25.31 51.59 -19.61
N ALA A 27 -26.63 51.40 -19.67
CA ALA A 27 -27.25 50.13 -19.29
C ALA A 27 -26.79 48.97 -20.20
N ARG A 28 -26.55 49.23 -21.49
CA ARG A 28 -26.02 48.24 -22.43
C ARG A 28 -24.57 47.86 -22.12
N SER A 29 -23.72 48.83 -21.75
CA SER A 29 -22.33 48.55 -21.37
C SER A 29 -22.26 47.78 -20.04
N GLU A 30 -23.10 48.15 -19.06
CA GLU A 30 -23.25 47.40 -17.82
C GLU A 30 -23.71 45.97 -18.07
N ALA A 31 -24.77 45.77 -18.87
CA ALA A 31 -25.25 44.44 -19.23
C ALA A 31 -24.18 43.59 -19.94
N ALA A 32 -23.33 44.20 -20.78
CA ALA A 32 -22.20 43.52 -21.41
C ALA A 32 -21.15 43.08 -20.37
N SER A 33 -20.80 43.97 -19.43
CA SER A 33 -19.83 43.66 -18.36
C SER A 33 -20.32 42.51 -17.46
N LEU A 34 -21.60 42.51 -17.08
CA LEU A 34 -22.19 41.47 -16.25
C LEU A 34 -22.22 40.12 -16.95
N LYS A 35 -22.46 40.09 -18.26
CA LYS A 35 -22.38 38.85 -19.06
C LYS A 35 -20.97 38.25 -19.03
N VAL A 36 -19.94 39.09 -19.14
CA VAL A 36 -18.54 38.64 -19.05
C VAL A 36 -18.23 38.09 -17.66
N LEU A 37 -18.64 38.79 -16.61
CA LEU A 37 -18.43 38.33 -15.22
C LEU A 37 -19.15 37.01 -14.95
N LEU A 38 -20.38 36.85 -15.45
CA LEU A 38 -21.12 35.60 -15.32
C LEU A 38 -20.41 34.46 -16.05
N ALA A 39 -19.96 34.69 -17.28
CA ALA A 39 -19.22 33.69 -18.05
C ALA A 39 -17.91 33.27 -17.35
N LEU A 40 -17.17 34.24 -16.82
CA LEU A 40 -15.95 33.97 -16.05
C LEU A 40 -16.28 33.16 -14.79
N ARG A 41 -17.34 33.52 -14.06
CA ARG A 41 -17.74 32.82 -12.84
C ARG A 41 -18.16 31.38 -13.11
N THR A 42 -18.93 31.14 -14.17
CA THR A 42 -19.33 29.78 -14.58
C THR A 42 -18.10 28.96 -14.97
N HIS A 43 -17.20 29.54 -15.77
CA HIS A 43 -15.97 28.85 -16.16
C HIS A 43 -15.09 28.47 -14.95
N GLN A 44 -14.92 29.39 -14.01
CA GLN A 44 -14.20 29.13 -12.76
C GLN A 44 -14.86 28.02 -11.93
N HIS A 45 -16.19 27.99 -11.88
CA HIS A 45 -16.93 26.94 -11.19
C HIS A 45 -16.73 25.58 -11.86
N ASP A 46 -16.81 25.51 -13.19
CA ASP A 46 -16.59 24.28 -13.95
C ASP A 46 -15.17 23.76 -13.76
N GLN A 47 -14.17 24.66 -13.76
CA GLN A 47 -12.77 24.30 -13.48
C GLN A 47 -12.61 23.73 -12.08
N ALA A 48 -13.13 24.41 -11.05
CA ALA A 48 -13.05 23.93 -9.67
C ALA A 48 -13.74 22.56 -9.50
N TRP A 49 -14.87 22.35 -10.20
CA TRP A 49 -15.56 21.06 -10.20
C TRP A 49 -14.72 19.95 -10.84
N GLN A 50 -14.11 20.24 -11.99
CA GLN A 50 -13.23 19.29 -12.69
C GLN A 50 -12.00 18.93 -11.86
N ASP A 51 -11.37 19.92 -11.23
CA ASP A 51 -10.20 19.70 -10.39
C ASP A 51 -10.56 18.89 -9.14
N GLY A 52 -11.71 19.17 -8.53
CA GLY A 52 -12.25 18.35 -7.44
C GLY A 52 -12.43 16.88 -7.85
N ARG A 53 -12.96 16.62 -9.06
CA ARG A 53 -13.09 15.25 -9.58
C ARG A 53 -11.75 14.58 -9.84
N ARG A 54 -10.76 15.31 -10.38
CA ARG A 54 -9.41 14.77 -10.61
C ARG A 54 -8.72 14.41 -9.30
N LEU A 55 -8.85 15.26 -8.28
CA LEU A 55 -8.29 15.00 -6.96
C LEU A 55 -8.97 13.82 -6.29
N ALA A 56 -10.30 13.70 -6.38
CA ALA A 56 -11.03 12.55 -5.87
C ALA A 56 -10.57 11.24 -6.52
N ALA A 57 -10.47 11.21 -7.86
CA ALA A 57 -9.94 10.04 -8.57
C ALA A 57 -8.49 9.72 -8.19
N ALA A 58 -7.63 10.73 -8.02
CA ALA A 58 -6.26 10.52 -7.60
C ALA A 58 -6.14 9.98 -6.17
N LEU A 59 -7.06 10.36 -5.27
CA LEU A 59 -7.16 9.79 -3.92
C LEU A 59 -7.62 8.34 -3.96
N GLU A 60 -8.68 8.03 -4.72
CA GLU A 60 -9.15 6.65 -4.92
C GLU A 60 -8.03 5.75 -5.49
N ASP A 61 -7.28 6.24 -6.48
CA ASP A 61 -6.12 5.52 -7.05
C ASP A 61 -4.96 5.37 -6.05
N ALA A 62 -4.77 6.33 -5.15
CA ALA A 62 -3.75 6.25 -4.10
C ALA A 62 -4.16 5.24 -3.01
N GLU A 63 -5.42 5.25 -2.61
CA GLU A 63 -6.02 4.30 -1.68
C GLU A 63 -5.92 2.88 -2.24
N ALA A 64 -6.37 2.66 -3.49
CA ALA A 64 -6.26 1.36 -4.15
C ALA A 64 -4.81 0.85 -4.24
N ARG A 65 -3.84 1.74 -4.51
CA ARG A 65 -2.41 1.38 -4.48
C ARG A 65 -1.92 1.02 -3.08
N SER A 66 -2.38 1.74 -2.06
CA SER A 66 -2.01 1.44 -0.66
C SER A 66 -2.59 0.12 -0.18
N GLU A 67 -3.83 -0.19 -0.55
CA GLU A 67 -4.48 -1.46 -0.28
C GLU A 67 -3.74 -2.59 -0.99
N ALA A 68 -3.46 -2.45 -2.28
CA ALA A 68 -2.69 -3.43 -3.05
C ALA A 68 -1.29 -3.66 -2.45
N ALA A 69 -0.61 -2.60 -1.98
CA ALA A 69 0.67 -2.73 -1.30
C ALA A 69 0.55 -3.50 0.03
N SER A 70 -0.48 -3.23 0.84
CA SER A 70 -0.71 -3.93 2.10
C SER A 70 -1.03 -5.42 1.92
N VAL A 71 -1.79 -5.75 0.87
CA VAL A 71 -2.08 -7.13 0.48
C VAL A 71 -0.80 -7.82 0.00
N ALA A 72 -0.02 -7.18 -0.86
CA ALA A 72 1.26 -7.72 -1.33
C ALA A 72 2.25 -7.97 -0.19
N GLU A 73 2.34 -7.06 0.79
CA GLU A 73 3.18 -7.23 1.97
C GLU A 73 2.73 -8.44 2.81
N THR A 74 1.42 -8.58 3.02
CA THR A 74 0.87 -9.71 3.78
C THR A 74 1.15 -11.04 3.08
N VAL A 75 0.99 -11.08 1.75
CA VAL A 75 1.32 -12.25 0.93
C VAL A 75 2.81 -12.57 1.01
N ALA A 76 3.69 -11.57 0.89
CA ALA A 76 5.14 -11.76 1.01
C ALA A 76 5.54 -12.29 2.39
N ARG A 77 4.94 -11.75 3.46
CA ARG A 77 5.17 -12.21 4.84
C ARG A 77 4.75 -13.67 5.03
N ASN A 78 3.60 -14.05 4.50
CA ASN A 78 3.12 -15.43 4.55
C ASN A 78 4.02 -16.39 3.76
N HIS A 79 4.48 -15.98 2.57
CA HIS A 79 5.43 -16.78 1.80
C HIS A 79 6.76 -16.94 2.52
N ALA A 80 7.30 -15.88 3.13
CA ALA A 80 8.53 -15.95 3.91
C ALA A 80 8.39 -16.91 5.11
N ALA A 81 7.29 -16.80 5.87
CA ALA A 81 7.00 -17.69 6.99
C ALA A 81 6.85 -19.16 6.53
N SER A 82 6.18 -19.40 5.40
CA SER A 82 6.05 -20.74 4.82
C SER A 82 7.37 -21.31 4.32
N ALA A 83 8.24 -20.48 3.74
CA ALA A 83 9.57 -20.88 3.29
C ALA A 83 10.45 -21.24 4.49
N GLU A 84 10.40 -20.44 5.57
CA GLU A 84 11.11 -20.71 6.81
C GLU A 84 10.62 -22.00 7.48
N ALA A 85 9.31 -22.24 7.53
CA ALA A 85 8.73 -23.46 8.07
C ALA A 85 9.16 -24.71 7.26
N THR A 86 9.21 -24.59 5.93
CA THR A 86 9.71 -25.67 5.06
C THR A 86 11.19 -25.94 5.32
N ALA A 87 12.01 -24.88 5.39
CA ALA A 87 13.43 -25.01 5.72
C ALA A 87 13.62 -25.68 7.09
N MET A 88 12.86 -25.29 8.13
CA MET A 88 12.93 -25.95 9.44
C MET A 88 12.55 -27.44 9.36
N ALA A 89 11.56 -27.81 8.54
CA ALA A 89 11.18 -29.21 8.36
C ALA A 89 12.27 -30.04 7.66
N ASP A 90 12.92 -29.46 6.64
CA ASP A 90 14.07 -30.06 5.97
C ASP A 90 15.23 -30.26 6.96
N GLU A 91 15.50 -29.26 7.78
CA GLU A 91 16.56 -29.33 8.79
C GLU A 91 16.30 -30.40 9.86
N ARG A 92 15.05 -30.55 10.30
CA ARG A 92 14.64 -31.65 11.18
C ARG A 92 14.83 -33.00 10.51
N THR A 93 14.52 -33.11 9.22
CA THR A 93 14.67 -34.36 8.45
C THR A 93 16.15 -34.74 8.31
N GLU A 94 17.02 -33.79 8.02
CA GLU A 94 18.47 -34.00 7.96
C GLU A 94 19.06 -34.39 9.32
N ALA A 95 18.58 -33.79 10.41
CA ALA A 95 18.97 -34.20 11.75
C ALA A 95 18.58 -35.66 12.04
N VAL A 96 17.36 -36.09 11.69
CA VAL A 96 16.94 -37.50 11.84
C VAL A 96 17.82 -38.43 10.99
N ARG A 97 18.11 -38.07 9.74
CA ARG A 97 19.02 -38.85 8.87
C ARG A 97 20.40 -38.99 9.48
N THR A 98 20.92 -37.92 10.08
CA THR A 98 22.21 -37.92 10.77
C THR A 98 22.20 -38.86 11.96
N VAL A 99 21.15 -38.85 12.77
CA VAL A 99 21.00 -39.79 13.91
C VAL A 99 20.96 -41.23 13.41
N LEU A 100 20.13 -41.53 12.40
CA LEU A 100 20.04 -42.88 11.84
C LEU A 100 21.39 -43.35 11.27
N GLY A 101 22.11 -42.48 10.57
CA GLY A 101 23.46 -42.76 10.09
C GLY A 101 24.44 -43.06 11.22
N ALA A 102 24.40 -42.27 12.31
CA ALA A 102 25.22 -42.49 13.49
C ALA A 102 24.87 -43.80 14.22
N VAL A 103 23.58 -44.15 14.31
CA VAL A 103 23.12 -45.44 14.85
C VAL A 103 23.71 -46.58 14.04
N LEU A 104 23.49 -46.59 12.72
CA LEU A 104 23.98 -47.65 11.83
C LEU A 104 25.50 -47.80 11.90
N ALA A 105 26.24 -46.69 11.94
CA ALA A 105 27.69 -46.70 12.08
C ALA A 105 28.18 -47.20 13.44
N SER A 106 27.33 -47.22 14.46
CA SER A 106 27.66 -47.60 15.84
C SER A 106 27.13 -48.98 16.23
N ILE A 107 26.42 -49.68 15.34
CA ILE A 107 25.98 -51.07 15.58
C ILE A 107 27.20 -52.00 15.50
N GLY A 108 27.49 -52.69 16.60
CA GLY A 108 28.48 -53.75 16.66
C GLY A 108 27.86 -55.15 16.54
N PRO A 109 28.68 -56.22 16.57
CA PRO A 109 28.23 -57.60 16.35
C PRO A 109 27.29 -58.17 17.42
N ARG A 110 27.16 -57.50 18.59
CA ARG A 110 26.25 -57.91 19.68
C ARG A 110 25.33 -56.82 20.20
N ALA A 111 25.70 -55.54 20.07
CA ALA A 111 24.96 -54.41 20.60
C ALA A 111 25.43 -53.07 19.98
N LEU A 112 24.69 -52.00 20.28
CA LEU A 112 25.06 -50.61 19.95
C LEU A 112 26.23 -50.13 20.82
N ASP A 113 27.30 -49.62 20.20
CA ASP A 113 28.37 -48.92 20.89
C ASP A 113 27.93 -47.49 21.25
N ARG A 114 27.56 -47.31 22.52
CA ARG A 114 27.07 -46.03 23.05
C ARG A 114 28.10 -44.91 22.97
N ARG A 115 29.39 -45.20 23.16
CA ARG A 115 30.44 -44.16 23.14
C ARG A 115 30.62 -43.63 21.73
N ARG A 116 30.75 -44.55 20.77
CA ARG A 116 30.89 -44.19 19.35
C ARG A 116 29.68 -43.40 18.85
N PHE A 117 28.47 -43.81 19.24
CA PHE A 117 27.25 -43.07 18.90
C PHE A 117 27.25 -41.65 19.48
N GLN A 118 27.59 -41.50 20.78
CA GLN A 118 27.66 -40.20 21.44
C GLN A 118 28.68 -39.26 20.80
N ASP A 119 29.86 -39.77 20.42
CA ASP A 119 30.90 -38.97 19.76
C ASP A 119 30.43 -38.45 18.39
N LEU A 120 29.74 -39.28 17.61
CA LEU A 120 29.18 -38.90 16.30
C LEU A 120 28.09 -37.84 16.44
N ILE A 121 27.18 -37.99 17.41
CA ILE A 121 26.13 -36.99 17.68
C ILE A 121 26.72 -35.68 18.22
N ALA A 122 27.70 -35.75 19.12
CA ALA A 122 28.35 -34.56 19.67
C ALA A 122 29.12 -33.78 18.59
N ARG A 123 29.70 -34.48 17.61
CA ARG A 123 30.29 -33.84 16.43
C ARG A 123 29.22 -33.17 15.56
N ALA A 124 28.15 -33.89 15.22
CA ALA A 124 27.05 -33.33 14.42
C ALA A 124 26.39 -32.12 15.10
N GLY A 125 26.25 -32.14 16.42
CA GLY A 125 25.74 -31.01 17.20
C GLY A 125 26.66 -29.79 17.12
N ARG A 126 27.98 -29.95 17.14
CA ARG A 126 28.91 -28.81 16.98
C ARG A 126 28.90 -28.20 15.57
N GLU A 127 28.53 -28.99 14.57
CA GLU A 127 28.43 -28.55 13.18
C GLU A 127 27.05 -27.92 12.87
N ALA A 128 26.08 -28.03 13.78
CA ALA A 128 24.74 -27.45 13.59
C ALA A 128 24.72 -25.94 13.91
N PRO A 129 24.11 -25.10 13.06
CA PRO A 129 23.95 -23.67 13.34
C PRO A 129 23.05 -23.39 14.55
N ASP A 130 23.38 -22.36 15.34
CA ASP A 130 22.60 -21.97 16.53
C ASP A 130 21.45 -21.01 16.25
N GLN A 131 21.34 -20.50 15.01
CA GLN A 131 20.36 -19.49 14.61
C GLN A 131 19.61 -19.89 13.34
N GLY A 132 18.39 -19.36 13.20
CA GLY A 132 17.54 -19.59 12.03
C GLY A 132 17.04 -21.04 11.93
N PRO A 133 16.64 -21.48 10.72
CA PRO A 133 16.10 -22.82 10.51
C PRO A 133 17.04 -23.95 10.97
N GLY A 134 18.36 -23.75 10.84
CA GLY A 134 19.38 -24.71 11.24
C GLY A 134 19.39 -25.02 12.74
N ALA A 135 18.91 -24.10 13.58
CA ALA A 135 18.78 -24.32 15.02
C ALA A 135 17.82 -25.47 15.37
N ALA A 136 16.87 -25.78 14.50
CA ALA A 136 15.97 -26.92 14.67
C ALA A 136 16.72 -28.27 14.73
N ARG A 137 17.92 -28.37 14.12
CA ARG A 137 18.74 -29.58 14.14
C ARG A 137 19.15 -29.95 15.56
N HIS A 138 19.57 -28.99 16.38
CA HIS A 138 20.03 -29.23 17.76
C HIS A 138 18.98 -29.92 18.62
N ALA A 139 17.75 -29.41 18.57
CA ALA A 139 16.63 -29.96 19.33
C ALA A 139 16.33 -31.41 18.93
N VAL A 140 16.33 -31.71 17.62
CA VAL A 140 16.09 -33.06 17.11
C VAL A 140 17.23 -34.01 17.44
N LEU A 141 18.49 -33.61 17.21
CA LEU A 141 19.67 -34.42 17.54
C LEU A 141 19.66 -34.84 19.02
N LEU A 142 19.35 -33.90 19.93
CA LEU A 142 19.28 -34.18 21.36
C LEU A 142 18.12 -35.13 21.71
N THR A 143 16.94 -34.88 21.18
CA THR A 143 15.72 -35.65 21.48
C THR A 143 15.85 -37.08 20.98
N GLU A 144 16.27 -37.27 19.73
CA GLU A 144 16.42 -38.59 19.13
C GLU A 144 17.61 -39.35 19.71
N ALA A 145 18.72 -38.68 20.05
CA ALA A 145 19.83 -39.35 20.73
C ALA A 145 19.44 -39.88 22.12
N ARG A 146 18.62 -39.14 22.88
CA ARG A 146 18.07 -39.61 24.17
C ARG A 146 17.19 -40.84 24.01
N ARG A 147 16.30 -40.83 22.99
CA ARG A 147 15.47 -42.00 22.65
C ARG A 147 16.31 -43.22 22.32
N VAL A 148 17.33 -43.09 21.47
CA VAL A 148 18.23 -44.19 21.09
C VAL A 148 18.98 -44.75 22.30
N LEU A 149 19.41 -43.89 23.23
CA LEU A 149 20.12 -44.30 24.44
C LEU A 149 19.20 -44.89 25.52
N GLY A 150 17.88 -44.91 25.30
CA GLY A 150 16.89 -45.41 26.27
C GLY A 150 16.73 -44.51 27.50
N ILE A 151 17.12 -43.24 27.38
CA ILE A 151 16.96 -42.21 28.40
C ILE A 151 15.61 -41.55 28.10
N ALA A 152 14.51 -42.19 28.52
CA ALA A 152 13.17 -41.64 28.33
C ALA A 152 12.99 -40.33 29.12
N GLU A 153 12.09 -39.47 28.62
CA GLU A 153 11.80 -38.09 29.07
C GLU A 153 11.60 -37.90 30.58
#